data_AF-A3MV11-F1
#
_entry.id   AF-A3MV11-F1
#
_cell.length_a   1.000
_cell.length_b   1.000
_cell.length_c   1.000
_cell.angle_alpha   90.00
_cell.angle_beta   90.00
_cell.angle_gamma   90.00
#
_symmetry.space_group_name_H-M   'P 1'
#
loop_
_entity.id
_entity.type
_entity.pdbx_description
1 polymer ?
#
loop_
_entity_poly.entity_id
_entity_poly.type
_entity_poly.pdbx_seq_one_letter_code
_entity_poly.pdbx_strand_id
1 'polypeptide(L)'
;MLADYIVHKIQTLQEKAYNKLVLILAASSLGSVLISGVSLIFNSPTKYLAYVVLLVGALAAKAVLKKTERKIRLLLAKPEKEIYAKKYLAALKDEYDEEELLRRLATEPKVEDPLARREKKPLEAARFFIRGRYAALKARVRVVLLSTAIAAALPHLIVVKDVGVVMVMLLIVWLLKN
;
A
#
# COMPACT_ATOMS: atom_id res chain seq x y z
N MET A 1 7.25 -23.57 -1.23
CA MET A 1 6.32 -22.95 -2.23
C MET A 1 5.42 -21.88 -1.64
N LEU A 2 5.10 -21.95 -0.34
CA LEU A 2 4.21 -21.00 0.31
C LEU A 2 4.80 -19.57 0.37
N ALA A 3 6.12 -19.49 0.58
CA ALA A 3 6.85 -18.23 0.60
C ALA A 3 6.75 -17.47 -0.74
N ASP A 4 6.95 -18.14 -1.87
CA ASP A 4 6.86 -17.53 -3.20
C ASP A 4 5.44 -17.04 -3.50
N TYR A 5 4.43 -17.82 -3.11
CA TYR A 5 3.03 -17.40 -3.21
C TYR A 5 2.75 -16.12 -2.41
N ILE A 6 3.20 -16.07 -1.15
CA ILE A 6 2.98 -14.91 -0.27
C ILE A 6 3.74 -13.68 -0.78
N VAL A 7 4.97 -13.85 -1.26
CA VAL A 7 5.76 -12.79 -1.89
C VAL A 7 5.04 -12.25 -3.13
N HIS A 8 4.56 -13.14 -4.01
CA HIS A 8 3.82 -12.75 -5.22
C HIS A 8 2.49 -12.04 -4.87
N LYS A 9 1.76 -12.54 -3.87
CA LYS A 9 0.52 -11.91 -3.39
C LYS A 9 0.77 -10.51 -2.83
N ILE A 10 1.86 -10.32 -2.09
CA ILE A 10 2.24 -9.00 -1.59
C ILE A 10 2.60 -8.08 -2.75
N GLN A 11 3.37 -8.56 -3.73
CA GLN A 11 3.73 -7.78 -4.91
C GLN A 11 2.49 -7.30 -5.69
N THR A 12 1.55 -8.20 -5.97
CA THR A 12 0.29 -7.85 -6.66
C THR A 12 -0.56 -6.85 -5.86
N LEU A 13 -0.56 -6.94 -4.52
CA LEU A 13 -1.21 -5.93 -3.68
C LEU A 13 -0.52 -4.56 -3.76
N GLN A 14 0.81 -4.54 -3.81
CA GLN A 14 1.60 -3.31 -3.95
C GLN A 14 1.36 -2.65 -5.32
N GLU A 15 1.36 -3.42 -6.41
CA GLU A 15 1.09 -2.93 -7.77
C GLU A 15 -0.34 -2.38 -7.89
N LYS A 16 -1.34 -3.11 -7.37
CA LYS A 16 -2.74 -2.62 -7.36
C LYS A 16 -2.89 -1.34 -6.55
N ALA A 17 -2.19 -1.21 -5.42
CA ALA A 17 -2.20 0.00 -4.62
C ALA A 17 -1.54 1.17 -5.37
N TYR A 18 -0.38 0.92 -6.00
CA TYR A 18 0.31 1.92 -6.80
C TYR A 18 -0.55 2.44 -7.96
N ASN A 19 -1.17 1.56 -8.73
CA ASN A 19 -2.03 1.98 -9.86
C ASN A 19 -3.23 2.82 -9.38
N LYS A 20 -3.86 2.43 -8.26
CA LYS A 20 -4.95 3.22 -7.66
C LYS A 20 -4.47 4.59 -7.18
N LEU A 21 -3.30 4.65 -6.55
CA LEU A 21 -2.71 5.90 -6.09
C LEU A 21 -2.45 6.86 -7.24
N VAL A 22 -1.79 6.37 -8.30
CA VAL A 22 -1.49 7.16 -9.50
C VAL A 22 -2.79 7.67 -10.13
N LEU A 23 -3.81 6.81 -10.25
CA LEU A 23 -5.10 7.20 -10.84
C LEU A 23 -5.81 8.29 -10.01
N ILE A 24 -5.89 8.12 -8.69
CA ILE A 24 -6.53 9.11 -7.80
C ILE A 24 -5.79 10.45 -7.89
N LEU A 25 -4.46 10.42 -7.82
CA LEU A 25 -3.65 11.63 -7.84
C LEU A 25 -3.73 12.34 -9.20
N ALA A 26 -3.62 11.61 -10.30
CA ALA A 26 -3.76 12.16 -11.65
C ALA A 26 -5.16 12.77 -11.89
N ALA A 27 -6.22 12.08 -11.48
CA ALA A 27 -7.58 12.59 -11.60
C ALA A 27 -7.79 13.85 -10.76
N SER A 28 -7.30 13.84 -9.51
CA SER A 28 -7.41 15.01 -8.62
C SER A 28 -6.59 16.20 -9.12
N SER A 29 -5.39 15.99 -9.66
CA SER A 29 -4.57 17.07 -10.21
C SER A 29 -5.18 17.66 -11.48
N LEU A 30 -5.65 16.81 -12.40
CA LEU A 30 -6.32 17.28 -13.62
C LEU A 30 -7.60 18.05 -13.28
N GLY A 31 -8.44 17.48 -12.41
CA GLY A 31 -9.66 18.15 -11.96
C GLY A 31 -9.36 19.49 -11.29
N SER A 32 -8.34 19.55 -10.45
CA SER A 32 -7.90 20.78 -9.80
C SER A 32 -7.42 21.84 -10.78
N VAL A 33 -6.58 21.47 -11.75
CA VAL A 33 -6.09 22.41 -12.77
C VAL A 33 -7.24 22.93 -13.64
N LEU A 34 -8.16 22.06 -14.05
CA LEU A 34 -9.34 22.45 -14.83
C LEU A 34 -10.25 23.41 -14.05
N ILE A 35 -10.52 23.13 -12.78
CA ILE A 35 -11.29 24.01 -11.90
C ILE A 35 -10.59 25.36 -11.74
N SER A 36 -9.25 25.39 -11.65
CA SER A 36 -8.48 26.64 -11.67
C SER A 36 -8.70 27.43 -12.95
N GLY A 37 -8.62 26.77 -14.10
CA GLY A 37 -8.84 27.39 -15.40
C GLY A 37 -10.25 27.98 -15.53
N VAL A 38 -11.28 27.24 -15.11
CA VAL A 38 -12.67 27.72 -15.11
C VAL A 38 -12.88 28.88 -14.13
N SER A 39 -12.19 28.88 -12.99
CA SER A 39 -12.30 29.94 -11.98
C SER A 39 -11.79 31.30 -12.46
N LEU A 40 -10.93 31.35 -13.49
CA LEU A 40 -10.56 32.59 -14.15
C LEU A 40 -11.73 33.29 -14.84
N ILE A 41 -12.73 32.52 -15.29
CA ILE A 41 -13.86 33.00 -16.10
C ILE A 41 -15.07 33.34 -15.21
N PHE A 42 -15.36 32.49 -14.21
CA PHE A 42 -16.68 32.49 -13.58
C PHE A 42 -16.77 33.13 -12.17
N ASN A 43 -15.67 33.28 -11.40
CA ASN A 43 -15.55 34.12 -10.17
C ASN A 43 -14.34 33.72 -9.28
N SER A 44 -13.85 34.65 -8.45
CA SER A 44 -12.67 34.45 -7.57
C SER A 44 -12.78 33.34 -6.48
N PRO A 45 -13.94 33.06 -5.84
CA PRO A 45 -14.02 32.07 -4.75
C PRO A 45 -13.85 30.62 -5.22
N THR A 46 -14.15 30.31 -6.47
CA THR A 46 -14.05 28.93 -7.01
C THR A 46 -12.61 28.47 -7.17
N LYS A 47 -11.63 29.40 -7.14
CA LYS A 47 -10.19 29.12 -7.07
C LYS A 47 -9.83 28.22 -5.90
N TYR A 48 -10.48 28.39 -4.75
CA TYR A 48 -10.25 27.59 -3.54
C TYR A 48 -10.73 26.15 -3.67
N LEU A 49 -11.74 25.92 -4.51
CA LEU A 49 -12.32 24.60 -4.74
C LEU A 49 -11.30 23.66 -5.40
N ALA A 50 -10.41 24.19 -6.22
CA ALA A 50 -9.34 23.42 -6.83
C ALA A 50 -8.32 22.89 -5.81
N TYR A 51 -7.99 23.67 -4.78
CA TYR A 51 -7.14 23.20 -3.67
C TYR A 51 -7.82 22.11 -2.87
N VAL A 52 -9.14 22.22 -2.64
CA VAL A 52 -9.93 21.18 -1.97
C VAL A 52 -9.87 19.88 -2.74
N VAL A 53 -10.01 19.89 -4.07
CA VAL A 53 -9.93 18.68 -4.91
C VAL A 53 -8.56 17.99 -4.79
N LEU A 54 -7.45 18.75 -4.80
CA LEU A 54 -6.11 18.20 -4.56
C LEU A 54 -5.97 17.57 -3.17
N LEU A 55 -6.50 18.25 -2.15
CA LEU A 55 -6.39 17.81 -0.76
C LEU A 55 -7.20 16.53 -0.51
N VAL A 56 -8.39 16.44 -1.08
CA VAL A 56 -9.22 15.22 -1.07
C VAL A 56 -8.50 14.08 -1.80
N GLY A 57 -7.89 14.35 -2.96
CA GLY A 57 -7.07 13.38 -3.68
C GLY A 57 -5.90 12.83 -2.85
N ALA A 58 -5.18 13.72 -2.16
CA ALA A 58 -4.07 13.35 -1.29
C ALA A 58 -4.52 12.51 -0.08
N LEU A 59 -5.64 12.86 0.54
CA LEU A 59 -6.23 12.09 1.65
C LEU A 59 -6.70 10.70 1.19
N ALA A 60 -7.37 10.63 0.05
CA ALA A 60 -7.80 9.36 -0.55
C ALA A 60 -6.59 8.46 -0.87
N ALA A 61 -5.51 9.04 -1.41
CA ALA A 61 -4.26 8.32 -1.63
C ALA A 61 -3.67 7.77 -0.32
N LYS A 62 -3.60 8.59 0.74
CA LYS A 62 -3.13 8.13 2.06
C LYS A 62 -4.00 7.00 2.63
N ALA A 63 -5.31 7.05 2.44
CA ALA A 63 -6.22 6.00 2.87
C ALA A 63 -5.98 4.66 2.14
N VAL A 64 -5.77 4.70 0.82
CA VAL A 64 -5.43 3.53 0.00
C VAL A 64 -4.11 2.91 0.46
N LEU A 65 -3.10 3.72 0.73
CA LEU A 65 -1.82 3.26 1.27
C LEU A 65 -2.05 2.55 2.61
N LYS A 66 -2.65 3.23 3.61
CA LYS A 66 -2.88 2.66 4.95
C LYS A 66 -3.67 1.35 4.93
N LYS A 67 -4.67 1.23 4.04
CA LYS A 67 -5.45 -0.01 3.87
C LYS A 67 -4.58 -1.14 3.32
N THR A 68 -3.74 -0.85 2.33
CA THR A 68 -2.81 -1.83 1.75
C THR A 68 -1.75 -2.26 2.76
N GLU A 69 -1.20 -1.32 3.52
CA GLU A 69 -0.22 -1.62 4.56
C GLU A 69 -0.79 -2.56 5.64
N ARG A 70 -2.04 -2.32 6.07
CA ARG A 70 -2.73 -3.23 7.00
C ARG A 70 -2.87 -4.63 6.43
N LYS A 71 -3.26 -4.76 5.15
CA LYS A 71 -3.38 -6.08 4.49
C LYS A 71 -2.05 -6.82 4.42
N ILE A 72 -0.97 -6.13 4.03
CA ILE A 72 0.37 -6.73 3.97
C ILE A 72 0.83 -7.14 5.37
N ARG A 73 0.61 -6.31 6.39
CA ARG A 73 0.97 -6.63 7.78
C ARG A 73 0.22 -7.86 8.29
N LEU A 74 -1.06 -7.98 7.98
CA LEU A 74 -1.87 -9.14 8.37
C LEU A 74 -1.39 -10.43 7.67
N LEU A 75 -1.06 -10.35 6.38
CA LEU A 75 -0.49 -11.48 5.61
C LEU A 75 0.84 -11.96 6.18
N LEU A 76 1.71 -11.04 6.62
CA LEU A 76 3.01 -11.37 7.22
C LEU A 76 2.89 -11.93 8.64
N ALA A 77 1.91 -11.45 9.40
CA ALA A 77 1.70 -11.86 10.79
C ALA A 77 1.02 -13.23 10.90
N LYS A 78 0.07 -13.54 10.00
CA LYS A 78 -0.70 -14.79 10.03
C LYS A 78 -0.87 -15.37 8.61
N PRO A 79 0.20 -15.88 7.99
CA PRO A 79 0.15 -16.46 6.65
C PRO A 79 -0.79 -17.68 6.59
N GLU A 80 -0.89 -18.43 7.69
CA GLU A 80 -1.74 -19.63 7.85
C GLU A 80 -3.25 -19.33 7.80
N LYS A 81 -3.66 -18.05 7.85
CA LYS A 81 -5.08 -17.67 7.70
C LYS A 81 -5.53 -17.54 6.24
N GLU A 82 -4.60 -17.50 5.29
CA GLU A 82 -4.93 -17.56 3.86
C GLU A 82 -5.47 -18.95 3.49
N ILE A 83 -6.54 -18.99 2.70
CA ILE A 83 -7.21 -20.25 2.30
C ILE A 83 -6.23 -21.16 1.55
N TYR A 84 -5.38 -20.58 0.71
CA TYR A 84 -4.36 -21.33 -0.04
C TYR A 84 -3.29 -21.90 0.89
N ALA A 85 -2.87 -21.13 1.91
CA ALA A 85 -1.92 -21.60 2.92
C ALA A 85 -2.51 -22.73 3.78
N LYS A 86 -3.79 -22.65 4.14
CA LYS A 86 -4.50 -23.73 4.84
C LYS A 86 -4.59 -25.00 4.01
N LYS A 87 -4.94 -24.88 2.73
CA LYS A 87 -5.03 -26.03 1.82
C LYS A 87 -3.66 -26.67 1.60
N TYR A 88 -2.62 -25.86 1.47
CA TYR A 88 -1.25 -26.35 1.32
C TYR A 88 -0.76 -27.09 2.58
N LEU A 89 -1.01 -26.53 3.76
CA LEU A 89 -0.68 -27.20 5.03
C LEU A 89 -1.52 -28.45 5.29
N ALA A 90 -2.77 -28.48 4.82
CA ALA A 90 -3.63 -29.67 4.90
C ALA A 90 -3.13 -30.78 3.96
N ALA A 91 -2.81 -30.47 2.70
CA ALA A 91 -2.27 -31.43 1.75
C ALA A 91 -0.90 -32.01 2.19
N LEU A 92 -0.04 -31.17 2.79
CA LEU A 92 1.20 -31.62 3.41
C LEU A 92 0.97 -32.54 4.62
N LYS A 93 -0.17 -32.41 5.30
CA LYS A 93 -0.55 -33.27 6.41
C LYS A 93 -1.03 -34.64 5.93
N ASP A 94 -1.64 -34.69 4.75
CA ASP A 94 -2.09 -35.92 4.08
C ASP A 94 -0.93 -36.73 3.47
N GLU A 95 0.27 -36.15 3.33
CA GLU A 95 1.51 -36.83 2.91
C GLU A 95 2.19 -37.63 4.03
N TYR A 96 1.69 -37.55 5.27
CA TYR A 96 2.22 -38.35 6.38
C TYR A 96 1.65 -39.77 6.35
N ASP A 97 2.52 -40.76 6.54
CA ASP A 97 2.12 -42.14 6.79
C ASP A 97 1.41 -42.23 8.17
N GLU A 98 0.26 -42.90 8.25
CA GLU A 98 -0.64 -42.87 9.42
C GLU A 98 0.07 -43.37 10.70
N GLU A 99 0.92 -44.40 10.56
CA GLU A 99 1.71 -44.94 11.67
C GLU A 99 2.77 -43.94 12.18
N GLU A 100 3.39 -43.17 11.29
CA GLU A 100 4.42 -42.21 11.66
C GLU A 100 3.83 -40.98 12.35
N LEU A 101 2.65 -40.53 11.89
CA LEU A 101 1.89 -39.46 12.52
C LEU A 101 1.48 -39.83 13.96
N LEU A 102 0.95 -41.05 14.16
CA LEU A 102 0.54 -41.57 15.47
C LEU A 102 1.73 -41.73 16.42
N ARG A 103 2.86 -42.25 15.93
CA ARG A 103 4.10 -42.36 16.72
C ARG A 103 4.57 -40.99 17.21
N ARG A 104 4.55 -39.96 16.36
CA ARG A 104 5.00 -38.60 16.71
C ARG A 104 4.04 -37.86 17.63
N LEU A 105 2.72 -37.99 17.41
CA LEU A 105 1.70 -37.49 18.34
C LEU A 105 1.85 -38.08 19.75
N ALA A 106 2.26 -39.35 19.83
CA ALA A 106 2.48 -40.05 21.10
C ALA A 106 3.80 -39.67 21.80
N THR A 107 4.84 -39.27 21.05
CA THR A 107 6.20 -39.05 21.60
C THR A 107 6.59 -37.59 21.78
N GLU A 108 6.09 -36.66 20.96
CA GLU A 108 6.50 -35.24 21.01
C GLU A 108 5.32 -34.27 20.83
N PRO A 109 4.44 -34.11 21.84
CA PRO A 109 3.22 -33.30 21.72
C PRO A 109 3.46 -31.78 21.59
N LYS A 110 4.72 -31.31 21.68
CA LYS A 110 5.09 -29.89 21.66
C LYS A 110 6.03 -29.48 20.51
N VAL A 111 6.46 -30.42 19.68
CA VAL A 111 7.42 -30.11 18.61
C VAL A 111 6.67 -29.60 17.39
N GLU A 112 6.97 -28.36 17.00
CA GLU A 112 6.45 -27.76 15.76
C GLU A 112 6.84 -28.64 14.57
N ASP A 113 5.85 -29.02 13.75
CA ASP A 113 6.00 -29.93 12.63
C ASP A 113 7.24 -29.57 11.78
N PRO A 114 8.21 -30.49 11.58
CA PRO A 114 9.45 -30.21 10.85
C PRO A 114 9.21 -29.75 9.41
N LEU A 115 8.10 -30.15 8.77
CA LEU A 115 7.71 -29.65 7.45
C LEU A 115 7.20 -28.21 7.52
N ALA A 116 6.37 -27.89 8.50
CA ALA A 116 5.95 -26.50 8.75
C ALA A 116 7.15 -25.61 9.08
N ARG A 117 8.14 -26.12 9.82
CA ARG A 117 9.37 -25.41 10.17
C ARG A 117 10.27 -25.18 8.94
N ARG A 118 10.33 -26.14 8.01
CA ARG A 118 11.04 -25.99 6.71
C ARG A 118 10.41 -24.93 5.82
N GLU A 119 9.08 -24.80 5.79
CA GLU A 119 8.38 -23.74 5.02
C GLU A 119 8.38 -22.37 5.73
N LYS A 120 8.46 -22.31 7.07
CA LYS A 120 8.55 -21.04 7.82
C LYS A 120 9.91 -20.34 7.67
N LYS A 121 11.01 -21.08 7.62
CA LYS A 121 12.38 -20.52 7.41
C LYS A 121 12.51 -19.60 6.19
N PRO A 122 12.12 -20.00 4.97
CA PRO A 122 12.18 -19.13 3.80
C PRO A 122 11.20 -17.96 3.90
N LEU A 123 10.08 -18.12 4.61
CA LEU A 123 9.16 -17.03 4.90
C LEU A 123 9.80 -15.95 5.78
N GLU A 124 10.55 -16.36 6.81
CA GLU A 124 11.29 -15.44 7.67
C GLU A 124 12.42 -14.73 6.94
N ALA A 125 13.15 -15.44 6.08
CA ALA A 125 14.13 -14.83 5.19
C ALA A 125 13.47 -13.83 4.23
N ALA A 126 12.30 -14.17 3.67
CA ALA A 126 11.54 -13.29 2.79
C ALA A 126 10.98 -12.05 3.51
N ARG A 127 10.71 -12.11 4.82
CA ARG A 127 10.26 -10.94 5.61
C ARG A 127 11.22 -9.76 5.49
N PHE A 128 12.53 -10.01 5.43
CA PHE A 128 13.53 -8.96 5.26
C PHE A 128 13.36 -8.23 3.92
N PHE A 129 13.27 -8.98 2.81
CA PHE A 129 13.02 -8.44 1.48
C PHE A 129 11.67 -7.73 1.37
N ILE A 130 10.64 -8.25 2.03
CA ILE A 130 9.31 -7.65 2.07
C ILE A 130 9.31 -6.31 2.81
N ARG A 131 10.07 -6.19 3.92
CA ARG A 131 10.27 -4.90 4.61
C ARG A 131 10.97 -3.88 3.71
N GLY A 132 12.00 -4.29 2.97
CA GLY A 132 12.70 -3.43 2.00
C GLY A 132 11.76 -2.94 0.89
N ARG A 133 11.00 -3.84 0.26
CA ARG A 133 10.00 -3.49 -0.77
C ARG A 133 8.89 -2.59 -0.22
N TYR A 134 8.50 -2.78 1.04
CA TYR A 134 7.52 -1.93 1.71
C TYR A 134 8.04 -0.50 1.94
N ALA A 135 9.30 -0.35 2.35
CA ALA A 135 9.95 0.95 2.45
C ALA A 135 10.05 1.64 1.08
N ALA A 136 10.37 0.88 0.03
CA ALA A 136 10.40 1.38 -1.34
C ALA A 136 9.01 1.84 -1.82
N LEU A 137 7.93 1.12 -1.50
CA LEU A 137 6.57 1.55 -1.81
C LEU A 137 6.25 2.88 -1.11
N LYS A 138 6.52 3.00 0.19
CA LYS A 138 6.34 4.28 0.92
C LYS A 138 7.11 5.41 0.27
N ALA A 139 8.36 5.18 -0.10
CA ALA A 139 9.19 6.18 -0.78
C ALA A 139 8.58 6.59 -2.13
N ARG A 140 8.15 5.63 -2.96
CA ARG A 140 7.48 5.91 -4.24
C ARG A 140 6.21 6.72 -4.05
N VAL A 141 5.35 6.37 -3.11
CA VAL A 141 4.12 7.14 -2.85
C VAL A 141 4.43 8.56 -2.41
N ARG A 142 5.45 8.76 -1.56
CA ARG A 142 5.90 10.09 -1.15
C ARG A 142 6.39 10.92 -2.33
N VAL A 143 7.18 10.31 -3.22
CA VAL A 143 7.68 10.98 -4.43
C VAL A 143 6.52 11.38 -5.34
N VAL A 144 5.58 10.46 -5.59
CA VAL A 144 4.41 10.74 -6.44
C VAL A 144 3.53 11.82 -5.83
N LEU A 145 3.23 11.77 -4.52
CA LEU A 145 2.46 12.83 -3.86
C LEU A 145 3.13 14.20 -3.97
N LEU A 146 4.44 14.27 -3.74
CA LEU A 146 5.20 15.52 -3.82
C LEU A 146 5.26 16.04 -5.26
N SER A 147 5.58 15.18 -6.23
CA SER A 147 5.66 15.58 -7.63
C SER A 147 4.30 16.04 -8.16
N THR A 148 3.22 15.34 -7.84
CA THR A 148 1.86 15.75 -8.21
C THR A 148 1.47 17.07 -7.52
N ALA A 149 1.79 17.25 -6.24
CA ALA A 149 1.47 18.48 -5.53
C ALA A 149 2.24 19.69 -6.10
N ILE A 150 3.53 19.54 -6.41
CA ILE A 150 4.34 20.59 -7.05
C ILE A 150 3.81 20.89 -8.45
N ALA A 151 3.56 19.85 -9.25
CA ALA A 151 3.06 19.99 -10.63
C ALA A 151 1.69 20.68 -10.67
N ALA A 152 0.81 20.42 -9.69
CA ALA A 152 -0.48 21.07 -9.62
C ALA A 152 -0.40 22.48 -9.00
N ALA A 153 0.52 22.71 -8.05
CA ALA A 153 0.73 24.02 -7.42
C ALA A 153 1.25 25.08 -8.40
N LEU A 154 2.11 24.71 -9.36
CA LEU A 154 2.69 25.65 -10.33
C LEU A 154 1.62 26.38 -11.17
N PRO A 155 0.67 25.69 -11.85
CA PRO A 155 -0.45 26.33 -12.52
C PRO A 155 -1.27 27.22 -11.59
N HIS A 156 -1.53 26.77 -10.36
CA HIS A 156 -2.28 27.55 -9.37
C HIS A 156 -1.58 28.84 -8.96
N LEU A 157 -0.24 28.82 -8.85
CA LEU A 157 0.57 29.99 -8.53
C LEU A 157 0.45 31.05 -9.63
N ILE A 158 0.46 30.62 -10.90
CA ILE A 158 0.31 31.50 -12.06
C ILE A 158 -1.11 32.12 -12.12
N VAL A 159 -2.13 31.32 -11.82
CA VAL A 159 -3.55 31.68 -11.97
C VAL A 159 -4.09 32.50 -10.81
N VAL A 160 -3.77 32.11 -9.58
CA VAL A 160 -4.35 32.69 -8.35
C VAL A 160 -3.49 33.83 -7.81
N LYS A 161 -2.18 33.82 -8.10
CA LYS A 161 -1.18 34.76 -7.55
C LYS A 161 -1.15 34.82 -6.02
N ASP A 162 -1.73 33.83 -5.35
CA ASP A 162 -1.87 33.78 -3.89
C ASP A 162 -0.90 32.75 -3.30
N VAL A 163 0.29 33.24 -2.97
CA VAL A 163 1.42 32.42 -2.49
C VAL A 163 1.11 31.78 -1.14
N GLY A 164 0.29 32.44 -0.31
CA GLY A 164 -0.04 31.95 1.04
C GLY A 164 -0.81 30.64 0.99
N VAL A 165 -1.81 30.54 0.12
CA VAL A 165 -2.66 29.35 -0.01
C VAL A 165 -1.89 28.17 -0.60
N VAL A 166 -1.01 28.44 -1.58
CA VAL A 166 -0.11 27.42 -2.15
C VAL A 166 0.86 26.89 -1.09
N MET A 167 1.44 27.77 -0.28
CA MET A 167 2.30 27.38 0.86
C MET A 167 1.56 26.50 1.87
N VAL A 168 0.35 26.88 2.26
CA VAL A 168 -0.48 26.08 3.19
C VAL A 168 -0.80 24.71 2.59
N MET A 169 -1.14 24.63 1.30
CA MET A 169 -1.40 23.35 0.62
C MET A 169 -0.16 22.46 0.62
N LEU A 170 1.00 23.00 0.25
CA LEU A 170 2.26 22.25 0.25
C LEU A 170 2.63 21.78 1.66
N LEU A 171 2.37 22.59 2.68
CA LEU A 171 2.60 22.24 4.08
C LEU A 171 1.67 21.11 4.55
N ILE A 172 0.40 21.11 4.14
CA ILE A 172 -0.55 20.02 4.41
C ILE A 172 -0.11 18.73 3.69
N VAL A 173 0.30 18.81 2.43
CA VAL A 173 0.82 17.65 1.69
C VAL A 173 2.11 17.13 2.34
N TRP A 174 2.98 18.03 2.80
CA TRP A 174 4.20 17.68 3.52
C TRP A 174 3.91 16.99 4.86
N LEU A 175 2.89 17.44 5.62
CA LEU A 175 2.43 16.74 6.82
C LEU A 175 1.82 15.37 6.48
N LEU A 176 1.12 15.24 5.35
CA LEU A 176 0.54 13.98 4.90
C LEU A 176 1.58 12.94 4.48
N LYS A 177 2.80 13.37 4.10
CA LYS A 177 3.97 12.52 3.79
C LYS A 177 4.44 11.67 4.98
N ASN A 178 4.27 12.20 6.20
CA ASN A 178 4.64 11.53 7.45
C ASN A 178 3.58 10.51 7.88
#